data_AF-A0AAW0I3Y9-F1
#
_entry.id   AF-A0AAW0I3Y9-F1
#
_cell.length_a   1.000
_cell.length_b   1.000
_cell.length_c   1.000
_cell.angle_alpha   90.00
_cell.angle_beta   90.00
_cell.angle_gamma   90.00
#
_symmetry.space_group_name_H-M   'P 1'
#
loop_
_entity.id
_entity.type
_entity.pdbx_description
1 polymer ?
#
loop_
_entity_poly.entity_id
_entity_poly.type
_entity_poly.pdbx_seq_one_letter_code
_entity_poly.pdbx_strand_id
1 'polypeptide(L)'
;MIELTKLLKIWEPTILPNGYMFSRIEEEHLWECKQLGAYSPIVLLNTLLFFNTKYFQLKNVTEHLKLSFAHVMRRTRTLKYSTKMTYLRFFPPLQKQESEPDKLTIGKRKRNEDDEAPVGVEMAENTDNPLRCPVRLYEFYLSKCSESVKQRNDVFYLQPERSCVPNSPMWYSTFPIDPGTLDTMLTRILMVREVHEELAKAKSEDSDVELSD
;
A
#
# COMPACT_ATOMS: atom_id res chain seq x y z
N MET A 1 20.68 0.83 -15.95
CA MET A 1 19.53 0.60 -15.03
C MET A 1 18.33 -0.03 -15.73
N ILE A 2 17.94 0.45 -16.93
CA ILE A 2 16.84 -0.10 -17.75
C ILE A 2 17.02 -1.59 -18.07
N GLU A 3 18.25 -2.04 -18.27
CA GLU A 3 18.57 -3.44 -18.60
C GLU A 3 18.25 -4.41 -17.46
N LEU A 4 18.58 -4.04 -16.21
CA LEU A 4 18.23 -4.85 -15.04
C LEU A 4 16.71 -4.93 -14.86
N THR A 5 15.98 -3.80 -14.96
CA THR A 5 14.52 -3.80 -14.83
C THR A 5 13.87 -4.73 -15.86
N LYS A 6 14.36 -4.74 -17.11
CA LYS A 6 13.85 -5.66 -18.15
C LYS A 6 14.09 -7.13 -17.79
N LEU A 7 15.26 -7.47 -17.25
CA LEU A 7 15.58 -8.83 -16.80
C LEU A 7 14.73 -9.26 -15.60
N LEU A 8 14.44 -8.35 -14.67
CA LEU A 8 13.63 -8.66 -13.51
C LEU A 8 12.14 -8.83 -13.86
N LYS A 9 11.66 -8.20 -14.94
CA LYS A 9 10.26 -8.36 -15.39
C LYS A 9 9.91 -9.76 -15.89
N ILE A 10 10.90 -10.53 -16.34
CA ILE A 10 10.72 -11.92 -16.78
C ILE A 10 10.99 -12.93 -15.66
N TRP A 11 11.42 -12.46 -14.48
CA TRP A 11 11.67 -13.33 -13.35
C TRP A 11 10.36 -13.75 -12.70
N GLU A 12 10.28 -15.02 -12.33
CA GLU A 12 9.20 -15.58 -11.53
C GLU A 12 9.80 -16.27 -10.29
N PRO A 13 9.13 -16.20 -9.13
CA PRO A 13 9.60 -16.85 -7.93
C PRO A 13 9.62 -18.37 -8.11
N THR A 14 10.73 -19.00 -7.74
CA THR A 14 10.82 -20.46 -7.72
C THR A 14 10.05 -21.00 -6.52
N ILE A 15 9.08 -21.87 -6.76
CA ILE A 15 8.36 -22.59 -5.71
C ILE A 15 9.01 -23.96 -5.55
N LEU A 16 9.51 -24.26 -4.34
CA LEU A 16 10.08 -25.56 -4.01
C LEU A 16 8.98 -26.62 -3.84
N PRO A 17 9.30 -27.93 -3.95
CA PRO A 17 8.31 -29.01 -3.83
C PRO A 17 7.53 -29.05 -2.51
N ASN A 18 8.06 -28.44 -1.45
CA ASN A 18 7.40 -28.30 -0.15
C ASN A 18 6.46 -27.07 -0.08
N GLY A 19 6.22 -26.38 -1.20
CA GLY A 19 5.41 -25.15 -1.26
C GLY A 19 6.14 -23.90 -0.78
N TYR A 20 7.40 -24.00 -0.35
CA TYR A 20 8.18 -22.83 0.07
C TYR A 20 8.61 -22.01 -1.13
N MET A 21 8.42 -20.69 -1.05
CA MET A 21 8.87 -19.80 -2.10
C MET A 21 10.33 -19.41 -1.90
N PHE A 22 11.17 -19.76 -2.87
CA PHE A 22 12.59 -19.44 -2.87
C PHE A 22 12.83 -18.10 -3.58
N SER A 23 13.07 -17.06 -2.77
CA SER A 23 13.74 -15.83 -3.22
C SER A 23 14.93 -15.55 -2.30
N ARG A 24 16.02 -15.05 -2.88
CA ARG A 24 17.24 -14.64 -2.14
C ARG A 24 17.14 -13.23 -1.57
N ILE A 25 16.13 -12.47 -1.98
CA ILE A 25 15.95 -11.09 -1.54
C ILE A 25 14.91 -11.10 -0.44
N GLU A 26 15.36 -10.88 0.79
CA GLU A 26 14.54 -10.77 1.99
C GLU A 26 14.29 -9.30 2.33
N GLU A 27 13.16 -9.02 2.96
CA GLU A 27 12.80 -7.68 3.43
C GLU A 27 13.90 -7.07 4.33
N GLU A 28 14.52 -7.87 5.19
CA GLU A 28 15.57 -7.39 6.09
C GLU A 28 16.75 -6.78 5.32
N HIS A 29 17.16 -7.39 4.20
CA HIS A 29 18.24 -6.87 3.36
C HIS A 29 17.93 -5.44 2.86
N LEU A 30 16.66 -5.16 2.54
CA LEU A 30 16.26 -3.83 2.08
C LEU A 30 16.32 -2.79 3.20
N TRP A 31 15.98 -3.19 4.44
CA TRP A 31 16.14 -2.32 5.61
C TRP A 31 17.61 -2.04 5.93
N GLU A 32 18.45 -3.06 5.95
CA GLU A 32 19.89 -2.96 6.21
C GLU A 32 20.61 -2.11 5.15
N CYS A 33 20.25 -2.29 3.88
CA CYS A 33 20.80 -1.53 2.76
C CYS A 33 20.14 -0.14 2.59
N LYS A 34 19.27 0.27 3.52
CA LYS A 34 18.57 1.58 3.51
C LYS A 34 17.78 1.82 2.21
N GLN A 35 17.31 0.75 1.57
CA GLN A 35 16.37 0.81 0.46
C GLN A 35 14.92 1.00 0.94
N LEU A 36 14.68 0.72 2.23
CA LEU A 36 13.46 1.06 2.96
C LEU A 36 13.80 2.01 4.13
N GLY A 37 12.83 2.84 4.52
CA GLY A 37 12.94 3.87 5.55
C GLY A 37 12.62 5.27 5.04
N ALA A 38 13.08 6.29 5.77
CA ALA A 38 12.82 7.70 5.48
C ALA A 38 14.12 8.50 5.24
N TYR A 39 15.14 7.88 4.65
CA TYR A 39 16.47 8.48 4.48
C TYR A 39 16.53 9.52 3.34
N SER A 40 15.60 9.45 2.40
CA SER A 40 15.43 10.42 1.29
C SER A 40 13.99 10.35 0.76
N PRO A 41 13.53 11.31 -0.04
CA PRO A 41 12.19 11.27 -0.63
C PRO A 41 11.94 10.00 -1.45
N ILE A 42 12.90 9.59 -2.28
CA ILE A 42 12.71 8.40 -3.12
C ILE A 42 12.69 7.11 -2.30
N VAL A 43 13.49 7.02 -1.23
CA VAL A 43 13.48 5.86 -0.33
C VAL A 43 12.18 5.79 0.47
N LEU A 44 11.64 6.93 0.91
CA LEU A 44 10.34 6.95 1.58
C LEU A 44 9.22 6.51 0.64
N LEU A 45 9.19 6.99 -0.62
CA LEU A 45 8.23 6.48 -1.62
C LEU A 45 8.41 4.99 -1.87
N ASN A 46 9.65 4.51 -1.98
CA ASN A 46 9.92 3.07 -2.15
C ASN A 46 9.37 2.26 -0.97
N THR A 47 9.44 2.81 0.24
CA THR A 47 8.96 2.16 1.46
C THR A 47 7.44 2.09 1.51
N LEU A 48 6.76 3.19 1.15
CA LEU A 48 5.31 3.17 1.04
C LEU A 48 4.84 2.26 -0.09
N LEU A 49 5.55 2.25 -1.22
CA LEU A 49 5.26 1.34 -2.32
C LEU A 49 5.37 -0.11 -1.87
N PHE A 50 6.46 -0.46 -1.17
CA PHE A 50 6.68 -1.78 -0.59
C PHE A 50 5.54 -2.19 0.35
N PHE A 51 5.15 -1.33 1.29
CA PHE A 51 4.04 -1.62 2.19
C PHE A 51 2.71 -1.78 1.47
N ASN A 52 2.41 -0.90 0.51
CA ASN A 52 1.17 -0.99 -0.26
C ASN A 52 1.15 -2.25 -1.15
N THR A 53 2.29 -2.67 -1.70
CA THR A 53 2.39 -3.93 -2.44
C THR A 53 2.20 -5.14 -1.53
N LYS A 54 2.87 -5.14 -0.35
CA LYS A 54 2.84 -6.26 0.59
C LYS A 54 1.48 -6.42 1.26
N TYR A 55 0.96 -5.34 1.85
CA TYR A 55 -0.23 -5.40 2.68
C TYR A 55 -1.51 -5.12 1.91
N PHE A 56 -1.56 -4.06 1.09
CA PHE A 56 -2.74 -3.83 0.22
C PHE A 56 -2.75 -4.71 -1.04
N GLN A 57 -1.74 -5.58 -1.19
CA GLN A 57 -1.65 -6.58 -2.26
C GLN A 57 -1.70 -6.01 -3.67
N LEU A 58 -1.25 -4.77 -3.86
CA LEU A 58 -1.20 -4.12 -5.16
C LEU A 58 0.02 -4.65 -5.94
N LYS A 59 -0.21 -5.30 -7.06
CA LYS A 59 0.79 -6.08 -7.81
C LYS A 59 1.28 -5.38 -9.08
N ASN A 60 0.52 -4.40 -9.58
CA ASN A 60 0.87 -3.70 -10.80
C ASN A 60 0.69 -2.17 -10.68
N VAL A 61 1.35 -1.44 -11.57
CA VAL A 61 1.33 0.02 -11.58
C VAL A 61 -0.11 0.57 -11.63
N THR A 62 -0.98 -0.04 -12.42
CA THR A 62 -2.39 0.38 -12.54
C THR A 62 -3.12 0.32 -11.20
N GLU A 63 -2.94 -0.74 -10.42
CA GLU A 63 -3.48 -0.87 -9.07
C GLU A 63 -2.91 0.17 -8.11
N HIS A 64 -1.59 0.38 -8.15
CA HIS A 64 -0.95 1.42 -7.34
C HIS A 64 -1.46 2.83 -7.69
N LEU A 65 -1.73 3.11 -8.96
CA LEU A 65 -2.26 4.41 -9.41
C LEU A 65 -3.74 4.62 -9.04
N LYS A 66 -4.47 3.60 -8.57
CA LYS A 66 -5.80 3.77 -7.97
C LYS A 66 -5.76 4.31 -6.54
N LEU A 67 -4.59 4.26 -5.88
CA LEU A 67 -4.44 4.82 -4.54
C LEU A 67 -4.52 6.33 -4.59
N SER A 68 -5.12 6.90 -3.55
CA SER A 68 -5.08 8.34 -3.33
C SER A 68 -5.05 8.70 -1.86
N PHE A 69 -4.62 9.92 -1.53
CA PHE A 69 -4.62 10.43 -0.16
C PHE A 69 -6.00 10.34 0.51
N ALA A 70 -7.07 10.72 -0.21
CA ALA A 70 -8.44 10.67 0.32
C ALA A 70 -8.91 9.25 0.69
N HIS A 71 -8.27 8.21 0.15
CA HIS A 71 -8.70 6.82 0.28
C HIS A 71 -7.78 5.98 1.17
N VAL A 72 -6.64 6.52 1.61
CA VAL A 72 -5.75 5.86 2.58
C VAL A 72 -5.84 6.60 3.91
N MET A 73 -6.58 6.02 4.85
CA MET A 73 -6.89 6.66 6.13
C MET A 73 -6.28 5.90 7.31
N ARG A 74 -5.77 6.66 8.28
CA ARG A 74 -5.46 6.15 9.61
C ARG A 74 -6.75 5.89 10.38
N ARG A 75 -6.86 4.71 10.97
CA ARG A 75 -7.95 4.31 11.87
C ARG A 75 -7.37 3.81 13.20
N THR A 76 -8.22 3.81 14.21
CA THR A 76 -7.91 3.21 15.51
C THR A 76 -9.10 2.36 15.94
N ARG A 77 -8.84 1.10 16.29
CA ARG A 77 -9.84 0.19 16.84
C ARG A 77 -9.44 -0.19 18.27
N THR A 78 -10.42 -0.29 19.15
CA THR A 78 -10.22 -0.81 20.51
C THR A 78 -10.39 -2.33 20.47
N LEU A 79 -9.34 -3.05 20.86
CA LEU A 79 -9.33 -4.50 21.01
C LEU A 79 -9.86 -4.91 22.40
N LYS A 80 -9.85 -6.23 22.66
CA LYS A 80 -10.13 -6.77 23.99
C LYS A 80 -9.21 -6.11 25.03
N TYR A 81 -9.73 -5.98 26.26
CA TYR A 81 -9.02 -5.34 27.37
C TYR A 81 -8.70 -3.85 27.15
N SER A 82 -9.48 -3.16 26.31
CA SER A 82 -9.35 -1.72 26.05
C SER A 82 -8.01 -1.30 25.42
N THR A 83 -7.28 -2.25 24.83
CA THR A 83 -6.03 -1.96 24.11
C THR A 83 -6.36 -1.29 22.78
N LYS A 84 -5.75 -0.15 22.47
CA LYS A 84 -5.96 0.54 21.18
C LYS A 84 -4.95 0.05 20.15
N MET A 85 -5.44 -0.27 18.96
CA MET A 85 -4.63 -0.62 17.79
C MET A 85 -4.83 0.44 16.71
N THR A 86 -3.74 1.04 16.25
CA THR A 86 -3.73 1.97 15.12
C THR A 86 -3.34 1.22 13.84
N TYR A 87 -3.94 1.57 12.72
CA TYR A 87 -3.64 0.97 11.42
C TYR A 87 -3.98 1.91 10.26
N LEU A 88 -3.45 1.63 9.08
CA LEU A 88 -3.91 2.24 7.82
C LEU A 88 -4.86 1.30 7.10
N ARG A 89 -5.89 1.87 6.48
CA ARG A 89 -6.82 1.13 5.62
C ARG A 89 -7.02 1.89 4.32
N PHE A 90 -7.01 1.13 3.23
CA PHE A 90 -7.37 1.62 1.91
C PHE A 90 -8.87 1.39 1.67
N PHE A 91 -9.56 2.44 1.25
CA PHE A 91 -10.96 2.44 0.89
C PHE A 91 -11.06 2.77 -0.60
N PRO A 92 -11.16 1.77 -1.50
CA PRO A 92 -11.31 2.03 -2.91
C PRO A 92 -12.47 2.98 -3.16
N PRO A 93 -12.36 3.94 -4.10
CA PRO A 93 -13.50 4.77 -4.47
C PRO A 93 -14.66 3.86 -4.86
N LEU A 94 -15.84 4.07 -4.26
CA LEU A 94 -17.05 3.37 -4.62
C LEU A 94 -17.27 3.53 -6.13
N GLN A 95 -17.20 2.43 -6.87
CA GLN A 95 -17.67 2.41 -8.25
C GLN A 95 -19.17 2.72 -8.15
N LYS A 96 -19.59 3.92 -8.55
CA LYS A 96 -21.00 4.19 -8.76
C LYS A 96 -21.45 3.21 -9.83
N GLN A 97 -22.14 2.13 -9.44
CA GLN A 97 -23.05 1.47 -10.35
C GLN A 97 -23.96 2.57 -10.89
N GLU A 98 -23.95 2.77 -12.20
CA GLU A 98 -24.99 3.51 -12.89
C GLU A 98 -26.30 2.77 -12.63
N SER A 99 -27.02 3.16 -11.58
CA SER A 99 -28.36 2.69 -11.33
C SER A 99 -29.29 3.43 -12.28
N GLU A 100 -29.78 2.72 -13.30
CA GLU A 100 -30.99 3.06 -14.05
C GLU A 100 -32.11 3.55 -13.10
N PRO A 101 -32.84 4.63 -13.43
CA PRO A 101 -33.79 5.22 -12.51
C PRO A 101 -35.16 4.56 -12.71
N ASP A 102 -35.52 3.55 -11.90
CA ASP A 102 -36.92 3.33 -11.56
C ASP A 102 -37.14 2.24 -10.49
N LYS A 103 -37.46 2.67 -9.26
CA LYS A 103 -38.75 2.38 -8.60
C LYS A 103 -38.72 2.74 -7.11
N LEU A 104 -39.67 3.59 -6.76
CA LEU A 104 -40.03 4.06 -5.43
C LEU A 104 -40.26 2.89 -4.45
N THR A 105 -39.47 2.80 -3.38
CA THR A 105 -39.94 2.25 -2.10
C THR A 105 -39.38 3.03 -0.92
N ILE A 106 -40.31 3.50 -0.08
CA ILE A 106 -40.07 4.21 1.18
C ILE A 106 -39.63 3.19 2.24
N GLY A 107 -38.46 3.39 2.83
CA GLY A 107 -38.00 2.57 3.95
C GLY A 107 -36.70 3.07 4.56
N LYS A 108 -36.80 3.95 5.56
CA LYS A 108 -35.68 4.31 6.44
C LYS A 108 -35.15 3.06 7.15
N ARG A 109 -34.07 2.48 6.64
CA ARG A 109 -33.11 1.72 7.44
C ARG A 109 -31.73 2.30 7.14
N LYS A 110 -31.15 2.89 8.18
CA LYS A 110 -29.76 3.32 8.23
C LYS A 110 -28.91 2.05 8.09
N ARG A 111 -28.62 1.67 6.85
CA ARG A 111 -27.74 0.54 6.51
C ARG A 111 -26.37 0.91 7.05
N ASN A 112 -25.85 0.10 7.98
CA ASN A 112 -24.47 0.25 8.44
C ASN A 112 -23.58 0.20 7.19
N GLU A 113 -22.82 1.26 6.92
CA GLU A 113 -21.76 1.31 5.89
C GLU A 113 -20.54 0.47 6.31
N ASP A 114 -20.76 -0.63 7.02
CA ASP A 114 -19.72 -1.56 7.49
C ASP A 114 -19.85 -2.94 6.83
N ASP A 115 -20.83 -3.14 5.93
CA ASP A 115 -20.99 -4.38 5.17
C ASP A 115 -20.17 -4.35 3.88
N GLU A 116 -19.10 -5.16 3.89
CA GLU A 116 -18.52 -5.88 2.75
C GLU A 116 -17.97 -5.04 1.59
N ALA A 117 -16.91 -4.28 1.88
CA ALA A 117 -15.77 -4.27 0.97
C ALA A 117 -14.86 -5.45 1.36
N PRO A 118 -14.28 -6.20 0.40
CA PRO A 118 -13.48 -7.39 0.67
C PRO A 118 -12.46 -7.04 1.74
N VAL A 119 -12.37 -7.86 2.80
CA VAL A 119 -11.57 -7.67 4.01
C VAL A 119 -10.28 -6.92 3.68
N GLY A 120 -10.37 -5.59 3.76
CA GLY A 120 -9.30 -4.75 3.25
C GLY A 120 -8.14 -4.91 4.20
N VAL A 121 -7.10 -5.63 3.77
CA VAL A 121 -5.96 -5.97 4.61
C VAL A 121 -5.45 -4.69 5.31
N GLU A 122 -5.52 -4.71 6.63
CA GLU A 122 -5.17 -3.56 7.47
C GLU A 122 -3.65 -3.52 7.67
N MET A 123 -3.03 -2.35 7.45
CA MET A 123 -1.62 -2.15 7.77
C MET A 123 -1.47 -1.68 9.22
N ALA A 124 -1.24 -2.63 10.13
CA ALA A 124 -1.07 -2.36 11.54
C ALA A 124 0.13 -1.45 11.85
N GLU A 125 0.01 -0.66 12.92
CA GLU A 125 1.16 0.03 13.53
C GLU A 125 2.19 -1.01 14.00
N ASN A 126 3.45 -0.83 13.62
CA ASN A 126 4.57 -1.55 14.23
C ASN A 126 5.00 -0.82 15.50
N THR A 127 4.57 -1.31 16.66
CA THR A 127 4.92 -0.75 17.97
C THR A 127 6.34 -1.08 18.39
N ASP A 128 6.87 -2.19 17.91
CA ASP A 128 8.18 -2.72 18.31
C ASP A 128 9.32 -1.96 17.64
N ASN A 129 9.12 -1.56 16.38
CA ASN A 129 10.07 -0.75 15.64
C ASN A 129 9.39 0.46 14.96
N PRO A 130 9.39 1.62 15.64
CA PRO A 130 8.82 2.86 15.10
C PRO A 130 9.41 3.32 13.76
N LEU A 131 10.67 2.99 13.46
CA LEU A 131 11.34 3.40 12.21
C LEU A 131 10.92 2.53 11.01
N ARG A 132 10.32 1.37 11.26
CA ARG A 132 9.78 0.46 10.25
C ARG A 132 8.25 0.41 10.26
N CYS A 133 7.62 1.37 10.95
CA CYS A 133 6.18 1.38 11.15
C CYS A 133 5.44 1.99 9.95
N PRO A 134 4.54 1.23 9.28
CA PRO A 134 3.78 1.75 8.13
C PRO A 134 2.97 3.00 8.45
N VAL A 135 2.29 3.02 9.61
CA VAL A 135 1.50 4.17 10.06
C VAL A 135 2.38 5.40 10.21
N ARG A 136 3.50 5.29 10.93
CA ARG A 136 4.39 6.44 11.20
C ARG A 136 5.10 6.93 9.94
N LEU A 137 5.49 6.02 9.04
CA LEU A 137 6.13 6.39 7.78
C LEU A 137 5.14 7.08 6.84
N TYR A 138 3.86 6.67 6.84
CA TYR A 138 2.81 7.38 6.11
C TYR A 138 2.51 8.76 6.74
N GLU A 139 2.45 8.87 8.07
CA GLU A 139 2.31 10.18 8.74
C GLU A 139 3.48 11.10 8.41
N PHE A 140 4.70 10.58 8.40
CA PHE A 140 5.88 11.34 7.99
C PHE A 140 5.78 11.77 6.52
N TYR A 141 5.31 10.89 5.63
CA TYR A 141 5.04 11.25 4.23
C TYR A 141 4.05 12.41 4.12
N LEU A 142 2.91 12.33 4.81
CA LEU A 142 1.93 13.42 4.86
C LEU A 142 2.53 14.72 5.39
N SER A 143 3.41 14.66 6.39
CA SER A 143 4.08 15.85 6.94
C SER A 143 5.00 16.56 5.94
N LYS A 144 5.46 15.84 4.90
CA LYS A 144 6.32 16.36 3.83
C LYS A 144 5.56 16.73 2.55
N CYS A 145 4.23 16.61 2.59
CA CYS A 145 3.30 16.93 1.50
C CYS A 145 2.52 18.22 1.81
N SER A 146 2.09 18.96 0.78
CA SER A 146 1.30 20.18 0.98
C SER A 146 -0.10 19.83 1.49
N GLU A 147 -0.75 20.75 2.21
CA GLU A 147 -2.14 20.52 2.62
C GLU A 147 -3.08 20.29 1.43
N SER A 148 -2.80 20.94 0.29
CA SER A 148 -3.62 20.84 -0.93
C SER A 148 -3.72 19.43 -1.52
N VAL A 149 -2.75 18.55 -1.27
CA VAL A 149 -2.79 17.17 -1.79
C VAL A 149 -3.46 16.17 -0.86
N LYS A 150 -3.54 16.46 0.44
CA LYS A 150 -4.03 15.50 1.45
C LYS A 150 -5.50 15.13 1.29
N GLN A 151 -6.27 15.94 0.57
CA GLN A 151 -7.68 15.70 0.27
C GLN A 151 -7.91 15.18 -1.16
N ARG A 152 -6.84 15.00 -1.96
CA ARG A 152 -6.96 14.56 -3.34
C ARG A 152 -7.36 13.08 -3.42
N ASN A 153 -8.23 12.80 -4.37
CA ASN A 153 -8.80 11.48 -4.65
C ASN A 153 -8.18 10.77 -5.86
N ASP A 154 -7.14 11.36 -6.44
CA ASP A 154 -6.54 10.93 -7.72
C ASP A 154 -5.02 10.68 -7.65
N VAL A 155 -4.38 10.94 -6.51
CA VAL A 155 -2.92 10.76 -6.37
C VAL A 155 -2.54 10.29 -4.98
N PHE A 156 -1.58 9.36 -4.91
CA PHE A 156 -0.91 8.93 -3.68
C PHE A 156 0.60 9.14 -3.74
N TYR A 157 1.27 8.70 -4.81
CA TYR A 157 2.72 8.83 -4.97
C TYR A 157 3.08 10.15 -5.66
N LEU A 158 3.68 11.06 -4.93
CA LEU A 158 4.04 12.39 -5.43
C LEU A 158 5.48 12.42 -5.91
N GLN A 159 5.74 13.26 -6.92
CA GLN A 159 7.07 13.49 -7.45
C GLN A 159 7.94 14.22 -6.41
N PRO A 160 9.14 13.71 -6.07
CA PRO A 160 10.09 14.40 -5.21
C PRO A 160 10.52 15.76 -5.77
N GLU A 161 10.65 16.75 -4.88
CA GLU A 161 11.19 18.07 -5.21
C GLU A 161 12.71 18.00 -5.41
N ARG A 162 13.19 18.56 -6.53
CA ARG A 162 14.62 18.47 -6.89
C ARG A 162 15.56 19.19 -5.92
N SER A 163 15.07 20.25 -5.29
CA SER A 163 15.85 21.10 -4.37
C SER A 163 15.65 20.75 -2.91
N CYS A 164 14.85 19.73 -2.58
CA CYS A 164 14.62 19.39 -1.19
C CYS A 164 15.88 18.76 -0.57
N VAL A 165 16.09 19.10 0.69
CA VAL A 165 17.13 18.54 1.56
C VAL A 165 16.47 17.91 2.78
N PRO A 166 17.16 17.07 3.57
CA PRO A 166 16.53 16.34 4.68
C PRO A 166 15.68 17.20 5.64
N ASN A 167 16.16 18.42 5.95
CA ASN A 167 15.46 19.34 6.86
C ASN A 167 14.36 20.19 6.19
N SER A 168 14.13 20.02 4.89
CA SER A 168 13.09 20.78 4.20
C SER A 168 11.70 20.46 4.79
N PRO A 169 10.83 21.46 4.94
CA PRO A 169 9.46 21.24 5.39
C PRO A 169 8.69 20.37 4.39
N MET A 170 9.00 20.54 3.11
CA MET A 170 8.39 19.85 1.99
C MET A 170 9.42 19.02 1.25
N TRP A 171 9.09 17.76 0.95
CA TRP A 171 9.93 16.89 0.12
C TRP A 171 9.29 16.58 -1.24
N TYR A 172 7.98 16.79 -1.37
CA TYR A 172 7.21 16.40 -2.55
C TYR A 172 6.45 17.56 -3.14
N SER A 173 6.36 17.53 -4.48
CA SER A 173 5.53 18.45 -5.25
C SER A 173 4.06 18.03 -5.19
N THR A 174 3.18 18.79 -5.86
CA THR A 174 1.78 18.40 -6.05
C THR A 174 1.55 17.50 -7.26
N PHE A 175 2.59 17.15 -8.01
CA PHE A 175 2.48 16.33 -9.22
C PHE A 175 2.68 14.84 -8.89
N PRO A 176 2.00 13.93 -9.61
CA PRO A 176 2.24 12.50 -9.45
C PRO A 176 3.66 12.14 -9.91
N ILE A 177 4.23 11.09 -9.32
CA ILE A 177 5.47 10.48 -9.83
C ILE A 177 5.24 9.91 -11.24
N ASP A 178 6.27 9.96 -12.07
CA ASP A 178 6.26 9.32 -13.39
C ASP A 178 5.94 7.80 -13.28
N PRO A 179 4.95 7.27 -14.04
CA PRO A 179 4.59 5.85 -14.00
C PRO A 179 5.74 4.90 -14.34
N GLY A 180 6.68 5.28 -15.20
CA GLY A 180 7.85 4.45 -15.55
C GLY A 180 8.85 4.35 -14.39
N THR A 181 8.96 5.41 -13.60
CA THR A 181 9.73 5.40 -12.34
C THR A 181 9.07 4.48 -11.32
N LEU A 182 7.75 4.58 -11.14
CA LEU A 182 6.99 3.72 -10.24
C LEU A 182 7.09 2.24 -10.64
N ASP A 183 6.97 1.94 -11.93
CA ASP A 183 7.15 0.62 -12.52
C ASP A 183 8.54 0.02 -12.22
N THR A 184 9.59 0.85 -12.35
CA THR A 184 10.97 0.43 -12.04
C THR A 184 11.16 0.09 -10.56
N MET A 185 10.55 0.86 -9.66
CA MET A 185 10.60 0.61 -8.22
C MET A 185 9.81 -0.66 -7.87
N LEU A 186 8.58 -0.78 -8.38
CA LEU A 186 7.70 -1.92 -8.15
C LEU A 186 8.33 -3.22 -8.65
N THR A 187 8.96 -3.21 -9.83
CA THR A 187 9.66 -4.38 -10.38
C THR A 187 10.69 -4.95 -9.41
N ARG A 188 11.39 -4.10 -8.64
CA ARG A 188 12.37 -4.55 -7.65
C ARG A 188 11.71 -5.09 -6.38
N ILE A 189 10.65 -4.42 -5.93
CA ILE A 189 9.85 -4.84 -4.76
C ILE A 189 9.26 -6.23 -4.98
N LEU A 190 8.78 -6.52 -6.20
CA LEU A 190 8.23 -7.81 -6.57
C LEU A 190 9.28 -8.94 -6.58
N MET A 191 10.57 -8.68 -6.32
CA MET A 191 11.57 -9.73 -6.13
C MET A 191 11.70 -10.17 -4.66
N VAL A 192 11.09 -9.44 -3.72
CA VAL A 192 11.24 -9.68 -2.27
C VAL A 192 10.37 -10.86 -1.84
N ARG A 193 10.95 -11.80 -1.08
CA ARG A 193 10.29 -13.04 -0.64
C ARG A 193 8.99 -12.76 0.13
N GLU A 194 9.06 -11.89 1.14
CA GLU A 194 7.96 -11.61 2.06
C GLU A 194 6.77 -10.94 1.37
N VAL A 195 6.98 -10.27 0.22
CA VAL A 195 5.88 -9.76 -0.59
C VAL A 195 5.04 -10.93 -1.10
N HIS A 196 5.67 -11.94 -1.67
CA HIS A 196 4.95 -13.07 -2.23
C HIS A 196 4.37 -14.00 -1.17
N GLU A 197 5.02 -14.15 -0.01
CA GLU A 197 4.47 -14.90 1.11
C GLU A 197 3.14 -14.30 1.57
N GLU A 198 3.04 -12.97 1.69
CA GLU A 198 1.77 -12.30 2.01
C GLU A 198 0.74 -12.44 0.88
N LEU A 199 1.15 -12.31 -0.38
CA LEU A 199 0.25 -12.52 -1.51
C LEU A 199 -0.28 -13.96 -1.62
N ALA A 200 0.47 -14.94 -1.14
CA ALA A 200 0.06 -16.35 -1.09
C ALA A 200 -0.94 -16.61 0.05
N LYS A 201 -0.71 -16.03 1.23
CA LYS A 201 -1.63 -16.12 2.39
C LYS A 201 -3.01 -15.56 2.06
N ALA A 202 -3.06 -14.41 1.41
CA ALA A 202 -4.32 -13.81 1.01
C ALA A 202 -5.12 -14.67 0.02
N LYS A 203 -4.43 -15.36 -0.91
CA LYS A 203 -5.09 -16.30 -1.84
C LYS A 203 -5.70 -17.50 -1.12
N SER A 204 -5.06 -18.01 -0.07
CA SER A 204 -5.61 -19.13 0.72
C SER A 204 -6.83 -18.69 1.54
N GLU A 205 -6.81 -17.48 2.10
CA GLU A 205 -7.93 -16.94 2.87
C GLU A 205 -9.17 -16.73 1.96
N ASP A 206 -8.98 -16.22 0.74
CA ASP A 206 -10.08 -16.09 -0.24
C ASP A 206 -10.67 -17.46 -0.63
N SER A 207 -9.85 -18.50 -0.82
CA SER A 207 -10.34 -19.84 -1.20
C SER A 207 -11.09 -20.58 -0.09
N ASP A 208 -10.72 -20.35 1.17
CA ASP A 208 -11.39 -20.97 2.32
C ASP A 208 -12.77 -20.35 2.55
N VAL A 209 -12.94 -19.07 2.25
CA VAL A 209 -14.24 -18.38 2.32
C VAL A 209 -15.20 -18.91 1.26
N GLU A 210 -14.74 -19.11 0.01
CA GLU A 210 -15.57 -19.64 -1.08
C GLU A 210 -16.05 -21.11 -0.89
N LEU A 211 -15.36 -21.90 -0.06
CA LEU A 211 -15.71 -23.30 0.23
C LEU A 211 -16.64 -23.47 1.44
N SER A 212 -16.95 -22.38 2.13
CA SER A 212 -17.74 -22.38 3.37
C SER A 212 -19.21 -21.92 3.21
N ASP A 213 -19.64 -21.63 1.98
CA ASP A 213 -21.03 -21.37 1.57
C ASP A 213 -21.67 -22.61 0.89
#